data_AF-A0A8T5SA02-F1
#
_entry.id   AF-A0A8T5SA02-F1
#
_cell.length_a   1.000
_cell.length_b   1.000
_cell.length_c   1.000
_cell.angle_alpha   90.00
_cell.angle_beta   90.00
_cell.angle_gamma   90.00
#
_symmetry.space_group_name_H-M   'P 1'
#
loop_
_entity.id
_entity.type
_entity.pdbx_description
1 polymer ?
#
loop_
_entity_poly.entity_id
_entity_poly.type
_entity_poly.pdbx_seq_one_letter_code
_entity_poly.pdbx_strand_id
1 'polypeptide(L)'
;MGFKRVFWSGVVGMIVLIPMSWISFRFLNLTEGLTGGLLENIDDALSIITVPVIEIIAGAFIGLALVLLFPIHWCIYYRPEDIGLVIAVTVPWILCCVIASGLFAHSPRGGIHTSLAIGIGYAIILTVGYIVLVVALPMGSAILDGLLLGLTDLPYLV
;
A
#
# COMPACT_ATOMS: atom_id res chain seq x y z
N MET A 1 -3.74 0.63 25.65
CA MET A 1 -2.42 0.76 24.98
C MET A 1 -2.01 2.23 25.04
N GLY A 2 -0.76 2.55 25.35
CA GLY A 2 -0.31 3.95 25.39
C GLY A 2 -0.19 4.57 24.00
N PHE A 3 -0.57 5.85 23.85
CA PHE A 3 -0.52 6.62 22.60
C PHE A 3 0.86 6.55 21.91
N LYS A 4 1.94 6.63 22.69
CA LYS A 4 3.33 6.51 22.20
C LYS A 4 3.60 5.19 21.47
N ARG A 5 3.01 4.08 21.95
CA ARG A 5 3.17 2.78 21.29
C ARG A 5 2.44 2.76 19.97
N VAL A 6 1.19 3.23 19.91
CA VAL A 6 0.40 3.29 18.67
C VAL A 6 1.08 4.18 17.63
N PHE A 7 1.58 5.34 18.03
CA PHE A 7 2.31 6.22 17.12
C PHE A 7 3.61 5.60 16.62
N TRP A 8 4.43 5.02 17.52
CA TRP A 8 5.71 4.44 17.13
C TRP A 8 5.54 3.15 16.32
N SER A 9 4.79 2.17 16.83
CA SER A 9 4.59 0.90 16.11
C SER A 9 3.68 1.05 14.89
N GLY A 10 2.80 2.06 14.86
CA GLY A 10 1.96 2.38 13.71
C GLY A 10 2.74 3.12 12.64
N VAL A 11 3.26 4.32 12.92
CA VAL A 11 3.94 5.15 11.91
C VAL A 11 5.28 4.55 11.50
N VAL A 12 6.10 4.06 12.43
CA VAL A 12 7.38 3.41 12.08
C VAL A 12 7.15 2.02 11.50
N GLY A 13 6.12 1.30 11.96
CA GLY A 13 5.70 0.04 11.34
C GLY A 13 5.25 0.23 9.89
N MET A 14 4.58 1.33 9.57
CA MET A 14 4.20 1.68 8.20
C MET A 14 5.39 1.98 7.28
N ILE A 15 6.54 2.39 7.82
CA ILE A 15 7.77 2.52 7.01
C ILE A 15 8.20 1.15 6.47
N VAL A 16 7.89 0.06 7.17
CA VAL A 16 8.16 -1.31 6.70
C VAL A 16 7.31 -1.66 5.47
N LEU A 17 6.18 -0.99 5.25
CA LEU A 17 5.36 -1.22 4.06
C LEU A 17 6.10 -0.84 2.77
N ILE A 18 6.98 0.16 2.82
CA ILE A 18 7.74 0.66 1.66
C ILE A 18 8.68 -0.40 1.06
N PRO A 19 9.62 -1.02 1.83
CA PRO A 19 10.43 -2.08 1.29
C PRO A 19 9.61 -3.35 1.01
N MET A 20 8.53 -3.63 1.75
CA MET A 20 7.72 -4.83 1.52
C MET A 20 6.85 -4.71 0.26
N SER A 21 6.34 -3.53 -0.08
CA SER A 21 5.65 -3.30 -1.36
C SER A 21 6.62 -3.46 -2.52
N TRP A 22 7.86 -2.96 -2.40
CA TRP A 22 8.89 -3.17 -3.41
C TRP A 22 9.19 -4.66 -3.62
N ILE A 23 9.43 -5.42 -2.53
CA ILE A 23 9.65 -6.88 -2.63
C ILE A 23 8.44 -7.56 -3.27
N SER A 24 7.23 -7.22 -2.84
CA SER A 24 6.02 -7.88 -3.34
C SER A 24 5.80 -7.62 -4.83
N PHE A 25 5.91 -6.38 -5.28
CA PHE A 25 5.58 -6.03 -6.66
C PHE A 25 6.74 -6.24 -7.63
N ARG A 26 8.00 -6.02 -7.22
CA ARG A 26 9.16 -6.18 -8.09
C ARG A 26 9.81 -7.55 -7.97
N PHE A 27 10.08 -8.00 -6.74
CA PHE A 27 10.79 -9.28 -6.55
C PHE A 27 9.88 -10.49 -6.78
N LEU A 28 8.62 -10.43 -6.33
CA LEU A 28 7.64 -11.50 -6.55
C LEU A 28 6.81 -11.33 -7.84
N ASN A 29 7.11 -10.31 -8.66
CA ASN A 29 6.39 -9.91 -9.87
C ASN A 29 4.84 -9.81 -9.71
N LEU A 30 4.35 -9.38 -8.54
CA LEU A 30 2.90 -9.25 -8.31
C LEU A 30 2.27 -8.07 -9.07
N THR A 31 3.10 -7.24 -9.73
CA THR A 31 2.67 -6.12 -10.58
C THR A 31 1.82 -6.59 -11.77
N GLU A 32 2.16 -7.73 -12.37
CA GLU A 32 1.44 -8.34 -13.48
C GLU A 32 -0.02 -8.63 -13.09
N GLY A 33 -0.22 -9.24 -11.92
CA GLY A 33 -1.53 -9.60 -11.39
C GLY A 33 -2.43 -8.41 -11.03
N LEU A 34 -1.86 -7.20 -10.88
CA LEU A 34 -2.60 -5.97 -10.57
C LEU A 34 -2.89 -5.11 -11.78
N THR A 35 -1.99 -5.11 -12.77
CA THR A 35 -2.00 -4.12 -13.86
C THR A 35 -2.08 -4.74 -15.24
N GLY A 36 -2.12 -6.07 -15.35
CA GLY A 36 -2.17 -6.77 -16.62
C GLY A 36 -0.95 -6.47 -17.51
N GLY A 37 0.20 -6.21 -16.91
CA GLY A 37 1.46 -5.88 -17.60
C GLY A 37 1.65 -4.39 -17.95
N LEU A 38 0.70 -3.50 -17.60
CA LEU A 38 0.84 -2.07 -17.90
C LEU A 38 2.07 -1.45 -17.20
N LEU A 39 2.30 -1.81 -15.94
CA LEU A 39 3.44 -1.30 -15.18
C LEU A 39 4.74 -2.04 -15.46
N GLU A 40 4.73 -3.25 -16.03
CA GLU A 40 5.96 -3.92 -16.50
C GLU A 40 6.68 -3.05 -17.55
N ASN A 41 5.93 -2.41 -18.45
CA ASN A 41 6.49 -1.51 -19.44
C ASN A 41 7.13 -0.24 -18.82
N ILE A 42 6.61 0.23 -17.68
CA ILE A 42 7.18 1.36 -16.94
C ILE A 42 8.41 0.91 -16.15
N ASP A 43 8.37 -0.30 -15.61
CA ASP A 43 9.46 -0.93 -14.87
C ASP A 43 10.66 -1.18 -15.77
N ASP A 44 10.43 -1.71 -16.98
CA ASP A 44 11.43 -1.89 -18.01
C ASP A 44 12.03 -0.55 -18.44
N ALA A 45 11.19 0.47 -18.67
CA ALA A 45 11.66 1.82 -19.00
C ALA A 45 12.51 2.45 -17.87
N LEU A 46 12.15 2.22 -16.61
CA LEU A 46 12.90 2.71 -15.45
C LEU A 46 14.25 2.01 -15.31
N SER A 47 14.31 0.70 -15.57
CA SER A 47 15.56 -0.10 -15.51
C SER A 47 16.60 0.34 -16.54
N ILE A 48 16.15 0.87 -17.69
CA ILE A 48 17.02 1.34 -18.78
C ILE A 48 17.61 2.72 -18.50
N ILE A 49 16.89 3.57 -17.75
CA ILE A 49 17.19 5.01 -17.65
C ILE A 49 17.87 5.38 -16.31
N THR A 50 17.75 4.56 -15.26
CA THR A 50 18.06 5.01 -13.89
C THR A 50 19.22 4.29 -13.19
N VAL A 51 19.85 5.00 -12.25
CA VAL A 51 20.85 4.43 -11.32
C VAL A 51 20.13 3.46 -10.36
N PRO A 52 20.72 2.32 -9.95
CA PRO A 52 20.03 1.29 -9.15
C PRO A 52 19.33 1.80 -7.88
N VAL A 53 19.86 2.86 -7.26
CA VAL A 53 19.26 3.49 -6.08
C VAL A 53 17.94 4.20 -6.42
N ILE A 54 17.88 4.87 -7.57
CA ILE A 54 16.69 5.58 -8.05
C ILE A 54 15.61 4.56 -8.45
N GLU A 55 15.99 3.45 -9.06
CA GLU A 55 15.08 2.35 -9.41
C GLU A 55 14.38 1.77 -8.17
N ILE A 56 15.15 1.50 -7.11
CA ILE A 56 14.61 1.00 -5.84
C ILE A 56 13.64 2.00 -5.22
N ILE A 57 14.00 3.29 -5.18
CA ILE A 57 13.15 4.34 -4.62
C ILE A 57 11.86 4.48 -5.44
N ALA A 58 11.97 4.57 -6.76
CA ALA A 58 10.82 4.69 -7.65
C ALA A 58 9.90 3.47 -7.55
N GLY A 59 10.45 2.25 -7.58
CA GLY A 59 9.69 1.02 -7.42
C GLY A 59 9.00 0.91 -6.07
N ALA A 60 9.64 1.38 -4.99
CA ALA A 60 9.02 1.40 -3.66
C ALA A 60 7.86 2.40 -3.56
N PHE A 61 7.98 3.56 -4.20
CA PHE A 61 6.89 4.54 -4.32
C PHE A 61 5.73 4.00 -5.16
N ILE A 62 6.01 3.39 -6.32
CA ILE A 62 4.99 2.77 -7.16
C ILE A 62 4.28 1.64 -6.40
N GLY A 63 5.04 0.75 -5.76
CA GLY A 63 4.48 -0.33 -4.96
C GLY A 63 3.63 0.20 -3.80
N LEU A 64 4.08 1.24 -3.11
CA LEU A 64 3.30 1.87 -2.05
C LEU A 64 2.01 2.49 -2.61
N ALA A 65 2.07 3.16 -3.75
CA ALA A 65 0.90 3.72 -4.42
C ALA A 65 -0.10 2.63 -4.80
N LEU A 66 0.36 1.47 -5.30
CA LEU A 66 -0.51 0.33 -5.59
C LEU A 66 -1.22 -0.21 -4.34
N VAL A 67 -0.49 -0.37 -3.23
CA VAL A 67 -1.10 -0.79 -1.96
C VAL A 67 -2.15 0.21 -1.47
N LEU A 68 -1.90 1.51 -1.66
CA LEU A 68 -2.78 2.59 -1.23
C LEU A 68 -4.02 2.74 -2.12
N LEU A 69 -3.86 2.55 -3.43
CA LEU A 69 -4.89 2.79 -4.44
C LEU A 69 -5.80 1.60 -4.67
N PHE A 70 -5.33 0.36 -4.46
CA PHE A 70 -6.12 -0.85 -4.62
C PHE A 70 -6.60 -1.37 -3.27
N PRO A 71 -7.87 -1.11 -2.88
CA PRO A 71 -8.37 -1.55 -1.60
C PRO A 71 -8.60 -3.08 -1.63
N ILE A 72 -8.16 -3.78 -0.58
CA ILE A 72 -8.38 -5.22 -0.44
C ILE A 72 -9.88 -5.57 -0.55
N HIS A 73 -10.76 -4.73 0.02
CA HIS A 73 -12.19 -4.96 -0.02
C HIS A 73 -12.73 -4.96 -1.46
N TRP A 74 -12.20 -4.11 -2.35
CA TRP A 74 -12.63 -4.08 -3.75
C TRP A 74 -12.36 -5.40 -4.46
N CYS A 75 -11.16 -5.96 -4.29
CA CYS A 75 -10.82 -7.27 -4.87
C CYS A 75 -11.76 -8.37 -4.37
N ILE A 76 -12.11 -8.35 -3.08
CA ILE A 76 -13.02 -9.33 -2.48
C ILE A 76 -14.46 -9.19 -2.98
N TYR A 77 -14.95 -7.96 -3.18
CA TYR A 77 -16.35 -7.72 -3.58
C TYR A 77 -16.59 -7.84 -5.08
N TYR A 78 -15.66 -7.37 -5.92
CA TYR A 78 -15.88 -7.21 -7.37
C TYR A 78 -15.13 -8.21 -8.23
N ARG A 79 -14.03 -8.80 -7.73
CA ARG A 79 -13.23 -9.81 -8.42
C ARG A 79 -12.89 -11.02 -7.52
N PRO A 80 -13.86 -11.60 -6.77
CA PRO A 80 -13.59 -12.73 -5.88
C PRO A 80 -13.02 -13.96 -6.60
N GLU A 81 -13.27 -14.09 -7.91
CA GLU A 81 -12.75 -15.15 -8.77
C GLU A 81 -11.27 -15.00 -9.12
N ASP A 82 -10.70 -13.79 -9.04
CA ASP A 82 -9.30 -13.52 -9.38
C ASP A 82 -8.40 -13.67 -8.15
N ILE A 83 -8.05 -14.92 -7.85
CA ILE A 83 -7.20 -15.27 -6.71
C ILE A 83 -5.81 -14.62 -6.83
N GLY A 84 -5.30 -14.46 -8.05
CA GLY A 84 -4.00 -13.83 -8.32
C GLY A 84 -3.99 -12.37 -7.86
N LEU A 85 -5.03 -11.62 -8.22
CA LEU A 85 -5.23 -10.24 -7.78
C LEU A 85 -5.37 -10.13 -6.25
N VAL A 86 -6.15 -11.02 -5.63
CA VAL A 86 -6.32 -11.02 -4.16
C VAL A 86 -4.98 -11.25 -3.46
N ILE A 87 -4.17 -12.19 -3.95
CA ILE A 87 -2.82 -12.44 -3.44
C ILE A 87 -1.92 -11.21 -3.65
N ALA A 88 -1.93 -10.63 -4.85
CA ALA A 88 -1.11 -9.48 -5.20
C ALA A 88 -1.34 -8.29 -4.25
N VAL A 89 -2.59 -8.04 -3.87
CA VAL A 89 -2.94 -6.93 -2.96
C VAL A 89 -2.69 -7.30 -1.49
N THR A 90 -2.85 -8.55 -1.07
CA THR A 90 -2.73 -8.94 0.35
C THR A 90 -1.31 -9.28 0.80
N VAL A 91 -0.45 -9.81 -0.06
CA VAL A 91 0.93 -10.20 0.28
C VAL A 91 1.77 -9.05 0.86
N PRO A 92 1.78 -7.83 0.29
CA PRO A 92 2.53 -6.69 0.86
C PRO A 92 2.14 -6.39 2.31
N TRP A 93 0.84 -6.49 2.62
CA TRP A 93 0.30 -6.27 3.96
C TRP A 93 0.72 -7.34 4.95
N ILE A 94 0.65 -8.61 4.52
CA ILE A 94 1.06 -9.75 5.35
C ILE A 94 2.54 -9.61 5.69
N LEU A 95 3.39 -9.34 4.69
CA LEU A 95 4.83 -9.16 4.90
C LEU A 95 5.11 -7.98 5.84
N CYS A 96 4.47 -6.83 5.62
CA CYS A 96 4.60 -5.68 6.51
C CYS A 96 4.23 -6.02 7.96
N CYS A 97 3.10 -6.69 8.18
CA CYS A 97 2.63 -7.06 9.51
C CYS A 97 3.53 -8.10 10.20
N VAL A 98 4.00 -9.10 9.45
CA VAL A 98 4.88 -10.16 9.97
C VAL A 98 6.23 -9.57 10.37
N ILE A 99 6.87 -8.80 9.49
CA ILE A 99 8.18 -8.21 9.77
C ILE A 99 8.09 -7.19 10.90
N ALA A 100 7.11 -6.27 10.85
CA ALA A 100 6.95 -5.29 11.92
C ALA A 100 6.59 -5.96 13.27
N SER A 101 5.80 -7.04 13.27
CA SER A 101 5.57 -7.82 14.49
C SER A 101 6.85 -8.49 14.99
N GLY A 102 7.66 -9.07 14.11
CA GLY A 102 8.96 -9.64 14.49
C GLY A 102 9.93 -8.62 15.07
N LEU A 103 9.91 -7.38 14.57
CA LEU A 103 10.78 -6.30 15.04
C LEU A 103 10.31 -5.65 16.34
N PHE A 104 9.00 -5.50 16.52
CA PHE A 104 8.45 -4.66 17.61
C PHE A 104 7.68 -5.45 18.68
N ALA A 105 7.23 -6.68 18.41
CA ALA A 105 6.46 -7.47 19.35
C ALA A 105 7.31 -8.49 20.11
N HIS A 106 7.27 -8.41 21.43
CA HIS A 106 7.95 -9.34 22.34
C HIS A 106 7.01 -10.47 22.84
N SER A 107 5.80 -10.57 22.27
CA SER A 107 4.81 -11.60 22.59
C SER A 107 3.76 -11.72 21.47
N PRO A 108 3.05 -12.87 21.34
CA PRO A 108 2.01 -13.05 20.32
C PRO A 108 0.90 -12.01 20.38
N ARG A 109 0.43 -11.70 21.60
CA ARG A 109 -0.55 -10.62 21.84
C ARG A 109 0.01 -9.25 21.45
N GLY A 110 1.31 -9.05 21.63
CA GLY A 110 2.02 -7.87 21.15
C GLY A 110 1.99 -7.74 19.63
N GLY A 111 2.10 -8.84 18.89
CA GLY A 111 2.04 -8.87 17.43
C GLY A 111 0.69 -8.40 16.89
N ILE A 112 -0.40 -8.91 17.46
CA ILE A 112 -1.78 -8.46 17.12
C ILE A 112 -1.94 -6.95 17.35
N HIS A 113 -1.38 -6.44 18.45
CA HIS A 113 -1.44 -5.01 18.73
C HIS A 113 -0.57 -4.17 17.79
N THR A 114 0.56 -4.70 17.34
CA THR A 114 1.42 -4.06 16.33
C THR A 114 0.74 -4.02 14.97
N SER A 115 0.15 -5.13 14.50
CA SER A 115 -0.57 -5.14 13.22
C SER A 115 -1.79 -4.22 13.22
N LEU A 116 -2.54 -4.18 14.33
CA LEU A 116 -3.63 -3.22 14.49
C LEU A 116 -3.13 -1.77 14.45
N ALA A 117 -2.01 -1.47 15.11
CA ALA A 117 -1.43 -0.13 15.09
C ALA A 117 -0.97 0.29 13.68
N ILE A 118 -0.45 -0.65 12.87
CA ILE A 118 -0.09 -0.41 11.46
C ILE A 118 -1.34 -0.08 10.66
N GLY A 119 -2.41 -0.87 10.78
CA GLY A 119 -3.68 -0.61 10.10
C GLY A 119 -4.29 0.76 10.46
N ILE A 120 -4.24 1.13 11.75
CA ILE A 120 -4.68 2.47 12.20
C ILE A 120 -3.77 3.56 11.63
N GLY A 121 -2.45 3.37 11.66
CA GLY A 121 -1.48 4.30 11.11
C GLY A 121 -1.70 4.56 9.62
N TYR A 122 -1.97 3.51 8.85
CA TYR A 122 -2.36 3.60 7.44
C TYR A 122 -3.62 4.44 7.25
N ALA A 123 -4.70 4.14 7.98
CA ALA A 123 -5.95 4.87 7.86
C ALA A 123 -5.77 6.37 8.15
N ILE A 124 -4.96 6.71 9.17
CA ILE A 124 -4.62 8.10 9.50
C ILE A 124 -3.85 8.76 8.35
N ILE A 125 -2.78 8.13 7.85
CA ILE A 125 -1.95 8.69 6.76
C ILE A 125 -2.80 8.91 5.51
N LEU A 126 -3.63 7.95 5.15
CA LEU A 126 -4.54 8.05 4.01
C LEU A 126 -5.55 9.19 4.19
N THR A 127 -6.18 9.28 5.36
CA THR A 127 -7.15 10.35 5.65
C THR A 127 -6.48 11.73 5.58
N VAL A 128 -5.29 11.88 6.17
CA VAL A 128 -4.53 13.14 6.10
C VAL A 128 -4.12 13.45 4.67
N GLY A 129 -3.61 12.45 3.93
CA GLY A 129 -3.23 12.60 2.52
C GLY A 129 -4.41 13.05 1.67
N TYR A 130 -5.58 12.46 1.86
CA TYR A 130 -6.83 12.88 1.22
C TYR A 130 -7.16 14.34 1.54
N ILE A 131 -7.20 14.73 2.82
CA ILE A 131 -7.51 16.11 3.23
C ILE A 131 -6.53 17.10 2.59
N VAL A 132 -5.24 16.79 2.60
CA VAL A 132 -4.22 17.64 1.98
C VAL A 132 -4.44 17.75 0.47
N LEU A 133 -4.73 16.66 -0.22
CA LEU A 133 -5.01 16.66 -1.66
C LEU A 133 -6.23 17.53 -2.00
N VAL A 134 -7.31 17.41 -1.23
CA VAL A 134 -8.54 18.19 -1.43
C VAL A 134 -8.33 19.69 -1.15
N VAL A 135 -7.54 20.03 -0.14
CA VAL A 135 -7.33 21.44 0.27
C VAL A 135 -6.24 22.13 -0.55
N ALA A 136 -5.19 21.41 -0.94
CA ALA A 136 -4.03 22.00 -1.61
C ALA A 136 -4.14 22.02 -3.14
N LEU A 137 -4.87 21.09 -3.75
CA LEU A 137 -5.06 21.03 -5.20
C LEU A 137 -6.49 21.42 -5.59
N PRO A 138 -6.68 22.43 -6.45
CA PRO A 138 -7.96 22.65 -7.10
C PRO A 138 -8.33 21.37 -7.86
N MET A 139 -9.48 20.76 -7.53
CA MET A 139 -9.95 19.46 -8.05
C MET A 139 -9.30 18.19 -7.48
N GLY A 140 -8.53 18.26 -6.39
CA GLY A 140 -7.92 17.07 -5.78
C GLY A 140 -8.91 15.97 -5.39
N SER A 141 -10.09 16.34 -4.88
CA SER A 141 -11.18 15.39 -4.59
C SER A 141 -11.71 14.73 -5.86
N ALA A 142 -11.95 15.51 -6.92
CA ALA A 142 -12.49 15.01 -8.19
C ALA A 142 -11.51 14.07 -8.92
N ILE A 143 -10.20 14.30 -8.80
CA ILE A 143 -9.17 13.42 -9.36
C ILE A 143 -9.15 12.09 -8.60
N LEU A 144 -9.16 12.12 -7.27
CA LEU A 144 -9.20 10.91 -6.44
C LEU A 144 -10.49 10.13 -6.61
N ASP A 145 -11.65 10.79 -6.55
CA ASP A 145 -12.94 10.16 -6.77
C ASP A 145 -13.06 9.65 -8.20
N GLY A 146 -12.56 10.37 -9.20
CA GLY A 146 -12.55 9.89 -10.59
C GLY A 146 -11.66 8.66 -10.78
N LEU A 147 -10.48 8.64 -10.16
CA LEU A 147 -9.58 7.49 -10.18
C LEU A 147 -10.21 6.28 -9.47
N LEU A 148 -10.80 6.49 -8.30
CA LEU A 148 -11.40 5.41 -7.50
C LEU A 148 -12.74 4.95 -8.03
N LEU A 149 -13.58 5.82 -8.58
CA LEU A 149 -14.77 5.42 -9.33
C LEU A 149 -14.35 4.63 -10.58
N GLY A 150 -13.33 5.07 -11.30
CA GLY A 150 -12.84 4.36 -12.48
C GLY A 150 -12.22 3.00 -12.17
N LEU A 151 -11.61 2.83 -10.99
CA LEU A 151 -10.99 1.58 -10.57
C LEU A 151 -11.92 0.68 -9.77
N THR A 152 -12.82 1.25 -8.97
CA THR A 152 -13.56 0.54 -7.93
C THR A 152 -15.07 0.69 -7.97
N ASP A 153 -15.60 1.52 -8.86
CA ASP A 153 -17.01 1.93 -8.93
C ASP A 153 -17.55 2.52 -7.60
N LEU A 154 -16.66 2.90 -6.67
CA LEU A 154 -16.97 3.48 -5.37
C LEU A 154 -16.20 4.80 -5.16
N PRO A 155 -16.85 5.84 -4.61
CA PRO A 155 -16.15 7.05 -4.21
C PRO A 155 -15.27 6.77 -2.97
N TYR A 156 -14.24 7.60 -2.76
CA TYR A 156 -13.28 7.37 -1.67
C TYR A 156 -13.91 7.47 -0.27
N LEU A 157 -14.86 8.41 -0.13
CA LEU A 157 -15.65 8.61 1.08
C LEU A 157 -17.10 8.20 0.78
N VAL A 158 -17.51 7.04 1.31
CA VAL A 158 -18.91 6.67 1.51
C VAL A 158 -19.27 6.91 2.97
#